data_AF-A0ABC8T4F8-F1
#
_entry.id   AF-A0ABC8T4F8-F1
#
_cell.length_a   1.000
_cell.length_b   1.000
_cell.length_c   1.000
_cell.angle_alpha   90.00
_cell.angle_beta   90.00
_cell.angle_gamma   90.00
#
_symmetry.space_group_name_H-M   'P 1'
#
loop_
_entity.id
_entity.type
_entity.pdbx_description
1 polymer ?
#
loop_
_entity_poly.entity_id
_entity_poly.type
_entity_poly.pdbx_seq_one_letter_code
_entity_poly.pdbx_strand_id
1 'polypeptide(L)'
;MILSFVLSLLFGLQVYRLPADRFYATYFGGDEKSGLPADDEARDMWLKFLPPTRVLPFGTKVWLLLFLLALLYSVMTSIMILLGESCLMISKCAMNVIDNFWEMGDTGPCGPCTEIHFDRIGNRDAASMVNNDDPTVIEIWNLVFIQFNREGDGSLKPLPAKHVDTGMGFERLTSILQETMSNYDTDVFLPIFDAIQQIAEFGMTSLVLED
;
A
#
# COMPACT_ATOMS: atom_id res chain seq x y z
N MET A 1 -16.78 12.88 -7.20
CA MET A 1 -16.20 13.10 -8.55
C MET A 1 -14.93 12.28 -8.77
N ILE A 2 -13.94 12.35 -7.87
CA ILE A 2 -12.65 11.64 -8.04
C ILE A 2 -12.79 10.11 -7.91
N LEU A 3 -13.56 9.61 -6.94
CA LEU A 3 -13.84 8.17 -6.85
C LEU A 3 -14.53 7.67 -8.14
N SER A 4 -15.45 8.46 -8.71
CA SER A 4 -16.07 8.17 -10.00
C SER A 4 -15.05 8.13 -11.16
N PHE A 5 -14.01 8.95 -11.12
CA PHE A 5 -12.92 8.91 -12.12
C PHE A 5 -12.07 7.66 -11.96
N VAL A 6 -11.64 7.32 -10.73
CA VAL A 6 -10.87 6.09 -10.45
C VAL A 6 -11.66 4.84 -10.83
N LEU A 7 -12.94 4.80 -10.46
CA LEU A 7 -13.85 3.72 -10.84
C LEU A 7 -14.07 3.66 -12.35
N SER A 8 -14.14 4.80 -13.03
CA SER A 8 -14.18 4.82 -14.49
C SER A 8 -12.89 4.29 -15.10
N LEU A 9 -11.73 4.59 -14.52
CA LEU A 9 -10.44 4.13 -15.03
C LEU A 9 -10.26 2.61 -14.86
N LEU A 10 -10.67 2.07 -13.71
CA LEU A 10 -10.57 0.64 -13.40
C LEU A 10 -11.69 -0.19 -14.05
N PHE A 11 -12.95 0.25 -13.96
CA PHE A 11 -14.12 -0.54 -14.36
C PHE A 11 -14.83 -0.02 -15.62
N GLY A 12 -14.81 1.29 -15.87
CA GLY A 12 -15.61 1.93 -16.92
C GLY A 12 -14.94 2.06 -18.30
N LEU A 13 -13.62 2.24 -18.33
CA LEU A 13 -12.84 2.54 -19.55
C LEU A 13 -11.99 1.36 -20.02
N GLN A 14 -12.00 0.22 -19.30
CA GLN A 14 -11.20 -0.98 -19.60
C GLN A 14 -9.73 -0.67 -19.95
N VAL A 15 -9.13 0.38 -19.36
CA VAL A 15 -7.76 0.79 -19.70
C VAL A 15 -6.78 -0.34 -19.41
N TYR A 16 -6.93 -0.97 -18.24
CA TYR A 16 -6.08 -2.07 -17.78
C TYR A 16 -6.66 -3.46 -18.02
N ARG A 17 -7.94 -3.56 -18.41
CA ARG A 17 -8.65 -4.83 -18.65
C ARG A 17 -8.54 -5.86 -17.51
N LEU A 18 -8.38 -5.38 -16.27
CA LEU A 18 -8.32 -6.25 -15.12
C LEU A 18 -9.73 -6.78 -14.77
N PRO A 19 -9.84 -8.05 -14.35
CA PRO A 19 -11.11 -8.66 -14.04
C PRO A 19 -11.71 -8.08 -12.75
N ALA A 20 -12.96 -7.59 -12.84
CA ALA A 20 -13.63 -6.86 -11.77
C ALA A 20 -13.83 -7.71 -10.49
N ASP A 21 -14.00 -9.02 -10.66
CA ASP A 21 -14.17 -10.04 -9.62
C ASP A 21 -12.84 -10.42 -8.93
N ARG A 22 -11.79 -9.62 -9.07
CA ARG A 22 -10.56 -9.75 -8.27
C ARG A 22 -10.27 -8.54 -7.41
N PHE A 23 -11.09 -7.49 -7.53
CA PHE A 23 -10.97 -6.30 -6.70
C PHE A 23 -11.72 -6.44 -5.37
N TYR A 24 -11.15 -5.81 -4.36
CA TYR A 24 -11.73 -5.56 -3.05
C TYR A 24 -11.51 -4.09 -2.72
N ALA A 25 -12.45 -3.49 -2.00
CA ALA A 25 -12.33 -2.10 -1.56
C ALA A 25 -12.47 -2.03 -0.04
N THR A 26 -11.68 -1.15 0.58
CA THR A 26 -11.77 -0.87 2.01
C THR A 26 -12.29 0.54 2.23
N TYR A 27 -13.01 0.78 3.30
CA TYR A 27 -13.45 2.12 3.68
C TYR A 27 -13.31 2.34 5.18
N PHE A 28 -13.28 3.61 5.60
CA PHE A 28 -13.19 3.95 7.00
C PHE A 28 -14.47 3.56 7.75
N GLY A 29 -14.39 2.55 8.60
CA GLY A 29 -15.48 2.03 9.43
C GLY A 29 -15.76 2.87 10.68
N GLY A 30 -15.02 3.96 10.90
CA GLY A 30 -15.15 4.80 12.08
C GLY A 30 -14.20 4.42 13.20
N ASP A 31 -14.03 5.33 14.15
CA ASP A 31 -13.28 5.12 15.38
C ASP A 31 -13.98 5.80 16.54
N GLU A 32 -14.68 5.02 17.36
CA GLU A 32 -15.40 5.50 18.53
C GLU A 32 -14.47 6.17 19.55
N LYS A 33 -13.21 5.72 19.66
CA LYS A 33 -12.24 6.30 20.61
C LYS A 33 -11.86 7.72 20.24
N SER A 34 -11.77 7.99 18.94
CA SER A 34 -11.46 9.30 18.39
C SER A 34 -12.70 10.13 18.07
N GLY A 35 -13.91 9.60 18.32
CA GLY A 35 -15.17 10.24 17.99
C GLY A 35 -15.41 10.44 16.48
N LEU A 36 -14.76 9.63 15.65
CA LEU A 36 -14.84 9.74 14.20
C LEU A 36 -15.90 8.78 13.65
N PRO A 37 -16.91 9.27 12.90
CA PRO A 37 -17.92 8.42 12.30
C PRO A 37 -17.36 7.60 11.13
N ALA A 38 -18.06 6.53 10.78
CA ALA A 38 -17.77 5.78 9.56
C ALA A 38 -17.96 6.63 8.31
N ASP A 39 -17.15 6.39 7.28
CA ASP A 39 -17.29 6.96 5.95
C ASP A 39 -18.31 6.15 5.12
N ASP A 40 -19.59 6.36 5.46
CA ASP A 40 -20.72 5.75 4.76
C ASP A 40 -20.80 6.22 3.30
N GLU A 41 -20.30 7.43 2.99
CA GLU A 41 -20.27 7.97 1.62
C GLU A 41 -19.36 7.11 0.73
N ALA A 42 -18.14 6.81 1.19
CA ALA A 42 -17.22 5.94 0.47
C ALA A 42 -17.81 4.54 0.26
N ARG A 43 -18.39 3.93 1.30
CA ARG A 43 -19.06 2.63 1.22
C ARG A 43 -20.14 2.63 0.14
N ASP A 44 -21.06 3.58 0.21
CA ASP A 44 -22.23 3.62 -0.67
C ASP A 44 -21.84 3.89 -2.14
N MET A 45 -20.70 4.57 -2.37
CA MET A 45 -20.15 4.68 -3.72
C MET A 45 -19.57 3.36 -4.21
N TRP A 46 -18.83 2.62 -3.39
CA TRP A 46 -18.26 1.32 -3.76
C TRP A 46 -19.31 0.25 -4.05
N LEU A 47 -20.40 0.25 -3.28
CA LEU A 47 -21.53 -0.67 -3.46
C LEU A 47 -22.21 -0.54 -4.83
N LYS A 48 -21.98 0.54 -5.58
CA LYS A 48 -22.46 0.69 -6.96
C LYS A 48 -21.65 -0.13 -7.97
N PHE A 49 -20.44 -0.57 -7.61
CA PHE A 49 -19.48 -1.22 -8.52
C PHE A 49 -19.03 -2.60 -8.03
N LEU A 50 -18.98 -2.81 -6.72
CA LEU A 50 -18.56 -4.06 -6.09
C LEU A 50 -19.70 -4.65 -5.25
N PRO A 51 -19.80 -5.99 -5.15
CA PRO A 51 -20.74 -6.62 -4.25
C PRO A 51 -20.39 -6.31 -2.77
N PRO A 52 -21.37 -6.30 -1.86
CA PRO A 52 -21.16 -5.97 -0.46
C PRO A 52 -20.09 -6.83 0.24
N THR A 53 -19.91 -8.08 -0.19
CA THR A 53 -18.90 -9.00 0.38
C THR A 53 -17.46 -8.55 0.12
N ARG A 54 -17.25 -7.58 -0.76
CA ARG A 54 -15.93 -7.06 -1.17
C ARG A 54 -15.71 -5.60 -0.80
N VAL A 55 -16.64 -5.01 -0.06
CA VAL A 55 -16.56 -3.65 0.46
C VAL A 55 -16.43 -3.76 1.98
N LEU A 56 -15.21 -3.59 2.48
CA LEU A 56 -14.82 -4.00 3.83
C LEU A 56 -14.55 -2.77 4.72
N PRO A 57 -15.12 -2.70 5.93
CA PRO A 57 -14.81 -1.64 6.88
C PRO A 57 -13.49 -1.91 7.63
N PHE A 58 -12.62 -0.91 7.74
CA PHE A 58 -11.53 -0.89 8.73
C PHE A 58 -11.42 0.49 9.41
N GLY A 59 -10.82 0.56 10.61
CA GLY A 59 -10.61 1.79 11.41
C GLY A 59 -9.35 2.61 11.04
N THR A 60 -8.60 3.15 12.02
CA THR A 60 -7.59 4.23 11.82
C THR A 60 -6.16 3.74 11.49
N LYS A 61 -5.56 4.14 10.34
CA LYS A 61 -4.14 3.81 10.02
C LYS A 61 -3.25 4.63 10.93
N VAL A 62 -2.33 3.97 11.64
CA VAL A 62 -1.29 4.69 12.38
C VAL A 62 0.06 4.34 11.77
N TRP A 63 0.68 5.34 11.12
CA TRP A 63 2.03 5.24 10.53
C TRP A 63 3.15 5.38 11.57
N LEU A 64 2.90 5.06 12.85
CA LEU A 64 3.84 5.38 13.95
C LEU A 64 5.19 4.66 13.85
N LEU A 65 5.35 3.65 13.00
CA LEU A 65 6.57 2.84 12.95
C LEU A 65 7.41 2.95 11.69
N LEU A 66 6.95 3.56 10.59
CA LEU A 66 7.73 3.55 9.34
C LEU A 66 8.85 4.61 9.31
N PHE A 67 8.69 5.74 9.98
CA PHE A 67 9.78 6.74 10.08
C PHE A 67 10.90 6.32 11.04
N LEU A 68 10.55 5.71 12.18
CA LEU A 68 11.52 5.20 13.15
C LEU A 68 12.20 3.90 12.68
N LEU A 69 11.47 3.00 12.00
CA LEU A 69 12.08 1.83 11.39
C LEU A 69 12.97 2.19 10.21
N ALA A 70 12.67 3.21 9.38
CA ALA A 70 13.56 3.59 8.27
C ALA A 70 14.94 4.09 8.76
N LEU A 71 14.98 4.84 9.86
CA LEU A 71 16.22 5.28 10.52
C LEU A 71 16.98 4.11 11.16
N LEU A 72 16.27 3.19 11.85
CA LEU A 72 16.87 1.96 12.37
C LEU A 72 17.33 1.02 11.25
N TYR A 73 16.64 1.01 10.10
CA TYR A 73 16.93 0.16 8.94
C TYR A 73 18.19 0.61 8.22
N SER A 74 18.44 1.92 8.07
CA SER A 74 19.72 2.44 7.55
C SER A 74 20.90 2.05 8.43
N VAL A 75 20.70 1.99 9.76
CA VAL A 75 21.73 1.57 10.71
C VAL A 75 21.88 0.04 10.73
N MET A 76 20.78 -0.73 10.69
CA MET A 76 20.80 -2.20 10.66
C MET A 76 21.35 -2.77 9.36
N THR A 77 21.01 -2.22 8.19
CA THR A 77 21.58 -2.67 6.90
C THR A 77 23.08 -2.44 6.85
N SER A 78 23.56 -1.33 7.41
CA SER A 78 25.00 -1.07 7.53
C SER A 78 25.72 -2.07 8.44
N ILE A 79 25.04 -2.60 9.47
CA ILE A 79 25.58 -3.60 10.40
C ILE A 79 25.46 -5.03 9.86
N MET A 80 24.38 -5.37 9.17
CA MET A 80 24.16 -6.72 8.62
C MET A 80 25.07 -7.01 7.41
N ILE A 81 25.42 -6.00 6.60
CA ILE A 81 26.42 -6.14 5.53
C ILE A 81 27.82 -6.50 6.09
N LEU A 82 28.14 -6.08 7.32
CA LEU A 82 29.41 -6.38 7.99
C LEU A 82 29.47 -7.79 8.62
N LEU A 83 28.33 -8.44 8.86
CA LEU A 83 28.27 -9.72 9.58
C LEU A 83 28.01 -10.94 8.69
N GLY A 84 27.79 -10.75 7.38
CA GLY A 84 27.77 -11.85 6.41
C GLY A 84 26.64 -12.88 6.60
N GLU A 85 25.61 -12.57 7.37
CA GLU A 85 24.47 -13.49 7.57
C GLU A 85 23.40 -13.26 6.51
N SER A 86 23.07 -14.33 5.79
CA SER A 86 22.04 -14.32 4.76
C SER A 86 20.65 -14.37 5.40
N CYS A 87 19.84 -13.38 5.08
CA CYS A 87 18.38 -13.39 5.16
C CYS A 87 17.76 -13.44 6.58
N LEU A 88 17.23 -12.30 7.02
CA LEU A 88 16.10 -12.30 7.94
C LEU A 88 14.94 -11.56 7.28
N MET A 89 13.98 -12.34 6.80
CA MET A 89 12.62 -11.91 6.47
C MET A 89 12.07 -11.11 7.65
N ILE A 90 11.99 -9.78 7.52
CA ILE A 90 11.24 -8.97 8.48
C ILE A 90 9.76 -9.10 8.11
N SER A 91 9.17 -10.22 8.51
CA SER A 91 7.75 -10.27 8.88
C SER A 91 7.56 -9.20 9.95
N LYS A 92 6.90 -8.11 9.59
CA LYS A 92 6.61 -7.00 10.50
C LYS A 92 5.88 -7.58 11.71
N CYS A 93 6.48 -7.47 12.90
CA CYS A 93 5.81 -7.82 14.16
C CYS A 93 4.53 -6.97 14.27
N ALA A 94 3.40 -7.63 14.08
CA ALA A 94 2.06 -7.07 14.22
C ALA A 94 1.85 -6.56 15.64
N MET A 95 1.75 -5.24 15.79
CA MET A 95 0.81 -4.66 16.74
C MET A 95 -0.34 -4.09 15.93
N ASN A 96 -1.53 -4.63 16.17
CA ASN A 96 -2.82 -4.30 15.55
C ASN A 96 -3.04 -2.79 15.38
N VAL A 97 -2.83 -2.25 14.19
CA VAL A 97 -3.23 -0.86 13.87
C VAL A 97 -3.77 -0.69 12.43
N ILE A 98 -4.87 -1.40 12.15
CA ILE A 98 -6.17 -1.00 11.55
C ILE A 98 -6.15 0.08 10.43
N ASP A 99 -6.79 -0.12 9.25
CA ASP A 99 -6.27 0.42 7.97
C ASP A 99 -7.05 1.46 7.10
N ASN A 100 -7.74 2.50 7.60
CA ASN A 100 -8.46 3.47 6.74
C ASN A 100 -8.50 4.96 7.18
N PHE A 101 -7.51 5.45 7.94
CA PHE A 101 -7.38 6.90 8.23
C PHE A 101 -5.93 7.35 8.00
N TRP A 102 -5.68 8.17 6.98
CA TRP A 102 -4.31 8.48 6.56
C TRP A 102 -3.81 9.80 7.14
N GLU A 103 -2.54 9.81 7.54
CA GLU A 103 -1.85 10.94 8.16
C GLU A 103 -0.43 11.04 7.61
N MET A 104 0.04 12.28 7.35
CA MET A 104 1.40 12.52 6.89
C MET A 104 2.45 12.34 8.01
N GLY A 105 2.05 12.54 9.27
CA GLY A 105 2.90 12.48 10.46
C GLY A 105 2.14 12.96 11.70
N ASP A 106 2.86 13.27 12.79
CA ASP A 106 2.25 13.69 14.07
C ASP A 106 1.36 14.94 13.96
N THR A 107 1.67 15.80 12.99
CA THR A 107 0.85 16.97 12.63
C THR A 107 0.75 17.10 11.11
N GLY A 108 -0.32 17.75 10.65
CA GLY A 108 -0.53 18.05 9.23
C GLY A 108 -1.83 17.50 8.65
N PRO A 109 -2.00 17.63 7.32
CA PRO A 109 -3.22 17.21 6.63
C PRO A 109 -3.48 15.70 6.76
N CYS A 110 -4.71 15.35 7.09
CA CYS A 110 -5.16 13.97 7.29
C CYS A 110 -6.65 13.78 6.95
N GLY A 111 -7.07 12.53 6.92
CA GLY A 111 -8.48 12.20 6.78
C GLY A 111 -8.77 10.73 6.50
N PRO A 112 -10.06 10.37 6.41
CA PRO A 112 -10.46 9.01 6.06
C PRO A 112 -9.95 8.66 4.67
N CYS A 113 -9.64 7.38 4.46
CA CYS A 113 -9.22 6.89 3.17
C CYS A 113 -9.97 5.62 2.78
N THR A 114 -9.96 5.34 1.48
CA THR A 114 -10.45 4.11 0.90
C THR A 114 -9.35 3.52 0.05
N GLU A 115 -9.17 2.20 0.12
CA GLU A 115 -8.12 1.51 -0.61
C GLU A 115 -8.72 0.51 -1.58
N ILE A 116 -7.95 0.21 -2.61
CA ILE A 116 -8.27 -0.77 -3.64
C ILE A 116 -7.24 -1.88 -3.55
N HIS A 117 -7.73 -3.08 -3.31
CA HIS A 117 -6.95 -4.30 -3.20
C HIS A 117 -7.25 -5.23 -4.37
N PHE A 118 -6.29 -6.05 -4.74
CA PHE A 118 -6.42 -7.00 -5.85
C PHE A 118 -5.88 -8.37 -5.49
N ASP A 119 -6.69 -9.39 -5.76
CA ASP A 119 -6.35 -10.79 -5.59
C ASP A 119 -5.64 -11.35 -6.84
N ARG A 120 -4.33 -11.63 -6.70
CA ARG A 120 -3.48 -12.23 -7.74
C ARG A 120 -3.78 -13.68 -8.05
N ILE A 121 -4.64 -14.37 -7.30
CA ILE A 121 -5.06 -15.77 -7.56
C ILE A 121 -6.43 -15.86 -8.22
N GLY A 122 -7.42 -15.11 -7.73
CA GLY A 122 -8.78 -15.08 -8.29
C GLY A 122 -9.57 -16.37 -8.01
N ASN A 123 -10.82 -16.42 -8.47
CA ASN A 123 -11.75 -17.55 -8.28
C ASN A 123 -11.92 -18.01 -6.82
N ARG A 124 -11.74 -17.11 -5.85
CA ARG A 124 -11.91 -17.35 -4.41
C ARG A 124 -12.47 -16.11 -3.73
N ASP A 125 -12.99 -16.30 -2.52
CA ASP A 125 -13.22 -15.19 -1.60
C ASP A 125 -11.94 -14.94 -0.80
N ALA A 126 -11.34 -13.78 -1.02
CA ALA A 126 -10.11 -13.34 -0.40
C ALA A 126 -10.34 -12.15 0.54
N ALA A 127 -11.59 -11.84 0.90
CA ALA A 127 -11.92 -10.73 1.78
C ALA A 127 -11.17 -10.80 3.13
N SER A 128 -10.99 -12.01 3.67
CA SER A 128 -10.25 -12.23 4.91
C SER A 128 -8.73 -12.10 4.77
N MET A 129 -8.19 -11.86 3.57
CA MET A 129 -6.76 -11.68 3.32
C MET A 129 -6.40 -10.20 3.07
N VAL A 130 -7.42 -9.35 2.86
CA VAL A 130 -7.25 -7.90 2.70
C VAL A 130 -6.66 -7.32 3.99
N ASN A 131 -5.60 -6.51 3.84
CA ASN A 131 -4.85 -5.92 4.96
C ASN A 131 -4.23 -6.93 5.94
N ASN A 132 -3.96 -8.17 5.49
CA ASN A 132 -3.28 -9.20 6.29
C ASN A 132 -1.86 -9.53 5.79
N ASP A 133 -1.20 -8.57 5.12
CA ASP A 133 0.15 -8.72 4.56
C ASP A 133 0.33 -9.95 3.65
N ASP A 134 -0.77 -10.41 3.03
CA ASP A 134 -0.74 -11.56 2.12
C ASP A 134 -0.19 -11.12 0.74
N PRO A 135 0.92 -11.72 0.24
CA PRO A 135 1.51 -11.32 -1.04
C PRO A 135 0.59 -11.59 -2.25
N THR A 136 -0.44 -12.41 -2.07
CA THR A 136 -1.43 -12.73 -3.08
C THR A 136 -2.61 -11.76 -3.11
N VAL A 137 -2.81 -10.94 -2.08
CA VAL A 137 -3.84 -9.91 -2.02
C VAL A 137 -3.20 -8.57 -1.65
N ILE A 138 -2.98 -7.74 -2.66
CA ILE A 138 -2.17 -6.54 -2.50
C ILE A 138 -3.00 -5.27 -2.66
N GLU A 139 -2.70 -4.28 -1.83
CA GLU A 139 -3.14 -2.90 -2.00
C GLU A 139 -2.48 -2.30 -3.25
N ILE A 140 -3.27 -1.85 -4.22
CA ILE A 140 -2.77 -1.19 -5.43
C ILE A 140 -2.84 0.33 -5.29
N TRP A 141 -3.94 0.82 -4.72
CA TRP A 141 -4.28 2.24 -4.78
C TRP A 141 -4.97 2.69 -3.50
N ASN A 142 -4.41 3.72 -2.86
CA ASN A 142 -5.02 4.40 -1.72
C ASN A 142 -5.58 5.76 -2.17
N LEU A 143 -6.82 6.06 -1.77
CA LEU A 143 -7.48 7.34 -1.99
C LEU A 143 -7.79 7.97 -0.64
N VAL A 144 -7.07 9.03 -0.31
CA VAL A 144 -7.19 9.78 0.93
C VAL A 144 -8.08 10.99 0.71
N PHE A 145 -9.13 11.10 1.51
CA PHE A 145 -10.01 12.26 1.53
C PHE A 145 -9.49 13.22 2.61
N ILE A 146 -8.65 14.16 2.19
CA ILE A 146 -8.05 15.16 3.07
C ILE A 146 -9.14 16.14 3.52
N GLN A 147 -9.49 16.05 4.80
CA GLN A 147 -10.60 16.79 5.43
C GLN A 147 -10.19 17.51 6.70
N PHE A 148 -9.11 17.08 7.36
CA PHE A 148 -8.66 17.61 8.63
C PHE A 148 -7.18 17.98 8.60
N ASN A 149 -6.79 18.85 9.51
CA ASN A 149 -5.41 19.08 9.91
C ASN A 149 -5.25 18.56 11.34
N ARG A 150 -4.29 17.66 11.56
CA ARG A 150 -3.91 17.23 12.91
C ARG A 150 -2.99 18.28 13.51
N GLU A 151 -3.41 18.83 14.63
CA GLU A 151 -2.64 19.82 15.40
C GLU A 151 -1.69 19.11 16.39
N GLY A 152 -0.72 19.84 16.95
CA GLY A 152 0.29 19.26 17.86
C GLY A 152 -0.24 18.71 19.18
N ASP A 153 -1.49 19.05 19.54
CA ASP A 153 -2.20 18.48 20.69
C ASP A 153 -3.00 17.21 20.33
N GLY A 154 -2.92 16.76 19.08
CA GLY A 154 -3.67 15.63 18.54
C GLY A 154 -5.11 15.95 18.14
N SER A 155 -5.56 17.21 18.27
CA SER A 155 -6.88 17.62 17.82
C SER A 155 -6.98 17.65 16.30
N LEU A 156 -8.18 17.37 15.77
CA LEU A 156 -8.47 17.38 14.34
C LEU A 156 -9.24 18.66 13.99
N LYS A 157 -8.58 19.56 13.27
CA LYS A 157 -9.19 20.81 12.81
C LYS A 157 -9.70 20.65 11.37
N PRO A 158 -10.99 20.91 11.08
CA PRO A 158 -11.51 20.84 9.71
C PRO A 158 -10.78 21.82 8.79
N LEU A 159 -10.44 21.36 7.59
CA LEU A 159 -9.83 22.19 6.56
C LEU A 159 -10.89 23.06 5.86
N PRO A 160 -10.52 24.29 5.42
CA PRO A 160 -11.45 25.18 4.73
C PRO A 160 -11.88 24.65 3.35
N ALA A 161 -11.05 23.80 2.74
CA ALA A 161 -11.34 23.11 1.50
C ALA A 161 -11.00 21.62 1.65
N LYS A 162 -11.84 20.76 1.06
CA LYS A 162 -11.60 19.31 1.00
C LYS A 162 -10.78 19.00 -0.25
N HIS A 163 -9.77 18.17 -0.09
CA HIS A 163 -8.92 17.71 -1.17
C HIS A 163 -8.92 16.19 -1.24
N VAL A 164 -8.49 15.66 -2.37
CA VAL A 164 -8.26 14.22 -2.50
C VAL A 164 -6.81 14.04 -2.90
N ASP A 165 -6.12 13.21 -2.12
CA ASP A 165 -4.79 12.74 -2.42
C ASP A 165 -4.88 11.25 -2.76
N THR A 166 -4.21 10.81 -3.82
CA THR A 166 -4.27 9.39 -4.20
C THR A 166 -2.89 8.90 -4.55
N GLY A 167 -2.52 7.73 -4.03
CA GLY A 167 -1.27 7.06 -4.34
C GLY A 167 -1.53 5.68 -4.92
N MET A 168 -1.09 5.45 -6.16
CA MET A 168 -1.11 4.13 -6.80
C MET A 168 0.31 3.62 -6.93
N GLY A 169 0.57 2.40 -6.45
CA GLY A 169 1.89 1.77 -6.57
C GLY A 169 2.15 1.36 -8.02
N PHE A 170 3.00 2.08 -8.74
CA PHE A 170 3.33 1.79 -10.13
C PHE A 170 3.89 0.37 -10.30
N GLU A 171 4.84 -0.02 -9.45
CA GLU A 171 5.49 -1.33 -9.48
C GLU A 171 4.51 -2.46 -9.16
N ARG A 172 3.57 -2.21 -8.24
CA ARG A 172 2.49 -3.15 -7.89
C ARG A 172 1.53 -3.32 -9.06
N LEU A 173 1.11 -2.23 -9.69
CA LEU A 173 0.26 -2.29 -10.87
C LEU A 173 0.97 -3.01 -12.04
N THR A 174 2.22 -2.68 -12.31
CA THR A 174 3.02 -3.30 -13.38
C THR A 174 3.14 -4.81 -13.17
N SER A 175 3.45 -5.26 -11.95
CA SER A 175 3.51 -6.72 -11.66
C SER A 175 2.17 -7.42 -11.84
N ILE A 176 1.05 -6.76 -11.54
CA ILE A 176 -0.28 -7.33 -11.83
C ILE A 176 -0.53 -7.43 -13.33
N LEU A 177 -0.21 -6.37 -14.09
CA LEU A 177 -0.41 -6.34 -15.55
C LEU A 177 0.48 -7.34 -16.29
N GLN A 178 1.67 -7.61 -15.76
CA GLN A 178 2.61 -8.60 -16.29
C GLN A 178 2.41 -10.01 -15.71
N GLU A 179 1.40 -10.19 -14.85
CA GLU A 179 1.08 -11.46 -14.21
C GLU A 179 2.25 -12.07 -13.41
N THR A 180 3.13 -11.23 -12.86
CA THR A 180 4.22 -11.65 -11.99
C THR A 180 3.79 -11.66 -10.53
N MET A 181 4.44 -12.48 -9.69
CA MET A 181 4.11 -12.55 -8.25
C MET A 181 4.90 -11.55 -7.41
N SER A 182 6.01 -11.04 -7.93
CA SER A 182 6.86 -10.05 -7.28
C SER A 182 6.95 -8.77 -8.10
N ASN A 183 7.03 -7.63 -7.42
CA ASN A 183 7.33 -6.34 -8.06
C ASN A 183 8.70 -6.39 -8.77
N TYR A 184 9.64 -7.14 -8.21
CA TYR A 184 11.01 -7.27 -8.70
C TYR A 184 11.14 -8.11 -9.96
N ASP A 185 10.13 -8.92 -10.31
CA ASP A 185 10.16 -9.78 -11.50
C ASP A 185 9.68 -9.03 -12.75
N THR A 186 9.48 -7.72 -12.66
CA THR A 186 8.98 -6.89 -13.76
C THR A 186 10.10 -6.32 -14.60
N ASP A 187 9.77 -5.91 -15.83
CA ASP A 187 10.66 -5.18 -16.73
C ASP A 187 11.23 -3.87 -16.15
N VAL A 188 10.66 -3.36 -15.06
CA VAL A 188 11.16 -2.21 -14.30
C VAL A 188 12.46 -2.56 -13.55
N PHE A 189 12.56 -3.77 -12.99
CA PHE A 189 13.65 -4.16 -12.11
C PHE A 189 14.64 -5.14 -12.75
N LEU A 190 14.20 -5.98 -13.70
CA LEU A 190 15.08 -6.95 -14.37
C LEU A 190 16.36 -6.31 -14.94
N PRO A 191 16.33 -5.16 -15.65
CA PRO A 191 17.56 -4.53 -16.15
C PRO A 191 18.51 -4.06 -15.05
N ILE A 192 18.00 -3.73 -13.86
CA ILE A 192 18.80 -3.31 -12.72
C ILE A 192 19.53 -4.54 -12.14
N PHE A 193 18.86 -5.67 -12.04
CA PHE A 193 19.49 -6.91 -11.58
C PHE A 193 20.54 -7.43 -12.55
N ASP A 194 20.28 -7.34 -13.86
CA ASP A 194 21.27 -7.68 -14.89
C ASP A 194 22.55 -6.84 -14.75
N ALA A 195 22.40 -5.54 -14.48
CA ALA A 195 23.54 -4.64 -14.26
C ALA A 195 24.29 -4.96 -12.96
N ILE A 196 23.58 -5.26 -11.87
CA ILE A 196 24.19 -5.66 -10.59
C ILE A 196 24.99 -6.94 -10.76
N GLN A 197 24.44 -7.94 -11.47
CA GLN A 197 25.12 -9.19 -11.74
C GLN A 197 26.43 -8.98 -12.52
N GLN A 198 26.39 -8.18 -13.59
CA GLN A 198 27.58 -7.88 -14.40
C GLN A 198 28.70 -7.22 -13.58
N ILE A 199 28.36 -6.29 -12.69
CA ILE A 199 29.35 -5.61 -11.84
C ILE A 199 29.92 -6.56 -10.78
N ALA A 200 29.08 -7.39 -10.16
CA ALA A 200 29.49 -8.34 -9.14
C ALA A 200 30.42 -9.44 -9.70
N GLU A 201 30.11 -9.96 -10.89
CA GLU A 201 30.95 -10.94 -11.58
C GLU A 201 32.30 -10.33 -11.99
N PHE A 202 32.31 -9.07 -12.46
CA PHE A 202 33.55 -8.36 -12.78
C PHE A 202 34.46 -8.19 -11.54
N GLY A 203 33.89 -7.83 -10.38
CA GLY A 203 34.63 -7.67 -9.12
C GLY A 203 35.24 -8.98 -8.59
N MET A 204 34.57 -10.11 -8.81
CA MET A 204 35.08 -11.44 -8.46
C MET A 204 36.24 -11.86 -9.35
N THR A 205 36.15 -11.54 -10.65
CA THR A 205 37.20 -11.89 -11.61
C THR A 205 38.48 -11.07 -11.39
N SER A 206 38.37 -9.81 -10.95
CA SER A 206 39.53 -8.97 -10.62
C SER A 206 40.27 -9.41 -9.36
N LEU A 207 39.60 -10.03 -8.39
CA LEU A 207 40.23 -10.51 -7.15
C LEU A 207 41.01 -11.81 -7.33
N VAL A 208 40.73 -12.59 -8.37
CA VAL A 208 41.42 -13.87 -8.66
C VAL A 208 42.70 -13.66 -9.49
N LEU A 209 42.94 -12.45 -10.01
CA LEU A 209 44.12 -12.13 -10.83
C LEU A 209 45.25 -11.41 -10.07
N GLU A 210 45.13 -11.26 -8.74
CA GLU A 210 46.17 -10.64 -7.89
C GLU A 210 46.99 -11.63 -7.03
N ASP A 211 46.82 -12.95 -7.20
CA ASP A 211 47.64 -13.99 -6.53
C ASP A 211 48.72 -14.61 -7.45
#